data_AF-A0A2H8TIF6-F1
#
_entry.id   AF-A0A2H8TIF6-F1
#
_cell.length_a   1.000
_cell.length_b   1.000
_cell.length_c   1.000
_cell.angle_alpha   90.00
_cell.angle_beta   90.00
_cell.angle_gamma   90.00
#
_symmetry.space_group_name_H-M   'P 1'
#
loop_
_entity.id
_entity.type
_entity.pdbx_description
1 polymer ?
#
loop_
_entity_poly.entity_id
_entity_poly.type
_entity_poly.pdbx_seq_one_letter_code
_entity_poly.pdbx_strand_id
1 'polypeptide(L)'
;MLEILNHQISVITLLCMITVLVFTNDISSESGSVDKENEFYVGRKNYHNDEFYHKEVRLYHTSKHVFYWLYTRDNTSGQLLNRSEEHMIESTTFNENNPIKVIIHGWLGTTQEKEGVCSYNVKSYLKVGEYNVICVDWKQYSTDLTYAVAKARVKYIARDIAKVLTKITYNLTIAYDSVHVIGHSMGAHIAGFVGKNLPNLPRVTGLDPAKPMYEKSDPEDRLAITDAMFVDVIHTNAGQDGLSKSIGHMDFFPNGGKKQPDCEKSTSCSHVSAYHYYAHSIWAKDDYIAYKCSSWKDYEANMCNQSYTTYMGEFVDIKGENGDYFLKAATRD
;
A
#
# COMPACT_ATOMS: atom_id res chain seq x y z
N MET A 1 -35.16 -29.84 -32.59
CA MET A 1 -33.74 -29.60 -32.92
C MET A 1 -33.58 -28.11 -33.06
N LEU A 2 -32.76 -27.53 -32.18
CA LEU A 2 -32.45 -26.10 -32.04
C LEU A 2 -33.65 -25.19 -31.73
N GLU A 3 -33.38 -24.17 -30.91
CA GLU A 3 -34.33 -23.19 -30.39
C GLU A 3 -35.30 -23.73 -29.32
N ILE A 4 -34.78 -23.98 -28.11
CA ILE A 4 -35.37 -23.69 -26.78
C ILE A 4 -34.28 -24.09 -25.76
N LEU A 5 -33.16 -23.36 -25.79
CA LEU A 5 -32.12 -23.47 -24.75
C LEU A 5 -31.40 -22.13 -24.56
N ASN A 6 -32.17 -21.03 -24.53
CA ASN A 6 -31.61 -19.68 -24.37
C ASN A 6 -32.46 -18.76 -23.48
N HIS A 7 -33.22 -19.32 -22.53
CA HIS A 7 -34.01 -18.51 -21.59
C HIS A 7 -33.89 -18.89 -20.12
N GLN A 8 -32.80 -19.57 -19.74
CA GLN A 8 -32.38 -19.72 -18.34
C GLN A 8 -30.87 -19.49 -18.24
N ILE A 9 -30.45 -18.23 -18.29
CA ILE A 9 -29.26 -17.62 -17.65
C ILE A 9 -29.42 -16.10 -17.95
N SER A 10 -30.29 -15.41 -17.22
CA SER A 10 -30.35 -13.93 -17.22
C SER A 10 -31.12 -13.35 -16.03
N VAL A 11 -31.17 -14.07 -14.90
CA VAL A 11 -31.88 -13.61 -13.68
C VAL A 11 -31.11 -14.02 -12.42
N ILE A 12 -29.81 -13.72 -12.31
CA ILE A 12 -29.07 -13.82 -11.01
C ILE A 12 -28.11 -12.62 -10.76
N THR A 13 -27.90 -11.69 -11.70
CA THR A 13 -26.97 -10.56 -11.51
C THR A 13 -27.65 -9.19 -11.54
N LEU A 14 -28.78 -9.03 -10.83
CA LEU A 14 -29.41 -7.72 -10.67
C LEU A 14 -30.12 -7.59 -9.32
N LEU A 15 -29.35 -7.58 -8.21
CA LEU A 15 -29.83 -7.12 -6.91
C LEU A 15 -28.63 -6.89 -5.97
N CYS A 16 -27.97 -5.74 -6.12
CA CYS A 16 -27.20 -5.08 -5.05
C CYS A 16 -26.77 -3.67 -5.51
N MET A 17 -27.74 -2.80 -5.78
CA MET A 17 -27.55 -1.35 -5.90
C MET A 17 -28.58 -0.72 -4.96
N ILE A 18 -28.20 -0.50 -3.69
CA ILE A 18 -28.98 0.37 -2.79
C ILE A 18 -28.20 1.68 -2.67
N THR A 19 -28.76 2.70 -3.30
CA THR A 19 -28.46 4.12 -3.17
C THR A 19 -28.70 4.60 -1.74
N VAL A 20 -27.77 5.33 -1.15
CA VAL A 20 -28.02 6.14 0.05
C VAL A 20 -27.85 7.62 -0.32
N LEU A 21 -28.99 8.31 -0.38
CA LEU A 21 -29.10 9.77 -0.38
C LEU A 21 -28.95 10.25 1.07
N VAL A 22 -28.04 11.19 1.32
CA VAL A 22 -27.96 11.91 2.60
C VAL A 22 -28.36 13.36 2.33
N PHE A 23 -29.46 13.79 2.93
CA PHE A 23 -29.86 15.19 3.02
C PHE A 23 -29.15 15.84 4.21
N THR A 24 -28.56 17.02 3.97
CA THR A 24 -28.02 17.93 4.96
C THR A 24 -29.15 18.73 5.62
N ASN A 25 -29.08 18.95 6.93
CA ASN A 25 -29.65 20.14 7.56
C ASN A 25 -28.76 20.55 8.74
N ASP A 26 -28.35 21.82 8.69
CA ASP A 26 -27.59 22.56 9.69
C ASP A 26 -28.41 22.80 10.97
N ILE A 27 -27.77 22.68 12.15
CA ILE A 27 -28.06 23.53 13.33
C ILE A 27 -26.74 23.82 14.07
N SER A 28 -26.60 25.09 14.45
CA SER A 28 -25.47 25.85 14.99
C SER A 28 -25.25 25.76 16.52
N SER A 29 -24.04 26.16 16.94
CA SER A 29 -23.57 26.67 18.27
C SER A 29 -23.49 25.65 19.43
N GLU A 30 -22.57 25.69 20.40
CA GLU A 30 -21.55 26.65 20.83
C GLU A 30 -20.49 25.92 21.72
N SER A 31 -19.47 26.66 22.15
CA SER A 31 -18.18 26.29 22.74
C SER A 31 -18.13 25.45 24.05
N GLY A 32 -17.06 24.67 24.20
CA GLY A 32 -16.56 24.16 25.49
C GLY A 32 -15.37 23.21 25.35
N SER A 33 -14.18 23.64 25.77
CA SER A 33 -12.91 22.89 25.76
C SER A 33 -12.82 21.88 26.93
N VAL A 34 -12.62 20.59 26.64
CA VAL A 34 -11.96 19.61 27.54
C VAL A 34 -11.36 18.47 26.70
N ASP A 35 -10.06 18.21 26.88
CA ASP A 35 -9.32 17.05 26.33
C ASP A 35 -9.99 15.72 26.65
N LYS A 36 -10.36 14.91 25.64
CA LYS A 36 -10.58 13.46 25.77
C LYS A 36 -10.30 12.71 24.46
N GLU A 37 -9.67 11.55 24.62
CA GLU A 37 -9.38 10.54 23.62
C GLU A 37 -10.60 10.25 22.72
N ASN A 38 -10.42 10.34 21.40
CA ASN A 38 -11.49 10.05 20.43
C ASN A 38 -11.67 8.54 20.25
N GLU A 39 -12.52 7.94 21.08
CA GLU A 39 -13.22 6.69 20.76
C GLU A 39 -14.39 6.98 19.80
N PHE A 40 -14.37 6.37 18.61
CA PHE A 40 -15.42 6.54 17.61
C PHE A 40 -16.54 5.52 17.84
N TYR A 41 -17.68 5.97 18.38
CA TYR A 41 -18.88 5.16 18.60
C TYR A 41 -19.79 5.17 17.37
N VAL A 42 -20.11 4.00 16.82
CA VAL A 42 -21.17 3.85 15.80
C VAL A 42 -22.37 3.17 16.47
N GLY A 43 -23.34 3.96 16.92
CA GLY A 43 -24.61 3.48 17.46
C GLY A 43 -25.77 3.79 16.52
N ARG A 44 -26.49 2.76 16.06
CA ARG A 44 -27.84 2.92 15.47
C ARG A 44 -28.83 3.22 16.62
N LYS A 45 -29.50 4.37 16.58
CA LYS A 45 -30.65 4.66 17.47
C LYS A 45 -31.83 3.80 17.06
N ASN A 46 -32.21 2.83 17.91
CA ASN A 46 -33.56 2.29 17.94
C ASN A 46 -34.16 2.60 19.32
N TYR A 47 -35.28 3.32 19.32
CA TYR A 47 -36.08 3.58 20.52
C TYR A 47 -36.86 2.32 20.89
N HIS A 48 -36.47 1.66 21.98
CA HIS A 48 -37.32 1.15 23.07
C HIS A 48 -36.55 0.08 23.86
N ASN A 49 -36.59 0.23 25.19
CA ASN A 49 -36.16 -0.68 26.26
C ASN A 49 -35.50 -1.99 25.81
N ASP A 50 -34.19 -2.11 26.07
CA ASP A 50 -33.60 -3.29 26.71
C ASP A 50 -32.11 -3.02 27.00
N GLU A 51 -31.62 -3.65 28.08
CA GLU A 51 -30.31 -3.48 28.70
C GLU A 51 -29.14 -3.36 27.71
N PHE A 52 -28.30 -2.34 27.93
CA PHE A 52 -27.04 -2.15 27.22
C PHE A 52 -26.08 -3.30 27.53
N TYR A 53 -26.12 -4.35 26.70
CA TYR A 53 -24.98 -5.24 26.53
C TYR A 53 -23.86 -4.43 25.88
N HIS A 54 -22.93 -3.94 26.71
CA HIS A 54 -21.62 -3.47 26.26
C HIS A 54 -20.88 -4.64 25.60
N LYS A 55 -21.10 -4.82 24.30
CA LYS A 55 -20.25 -5.69 23.50
C LYS A 55 -18.98 -4.90 23.24
N GLU A 56 -18.00 -5.05 24.13
CA GLU A 56 -16.60 -4.80 23.80
C GLU A 56 -16.37 -5.37 22.40
N VAL A 57 -16.09 -4.52 21.43
CA VAL A 57 -15.57 -4.98 20.15
C VAL A 57 -14.21 -5.56 20.50
N ARG A 58 -14.18 -6.87 20.79
CA ARG A 58 -12.95 -7.61 21.06
C ARG A 58 -11.95 -7.19 19.99
N LEU A 59 -10.96 -6.40 20.41
CA LEU A 59 -9.78 -6.11 19.63
C LEU A 59 -9.11 -7.46 19.41
N TYR A 60 -9.48 -8.15 18.32
CA TYR A 60 -8.75 -9.32 17.87
C TYR A 60 -7.28 -8.93 17.89
N HIS A 61 -6.47 -9.66 18.66
CA HIS A 61 -5.03 -9.42 18.70
C HIS A 61 -4.53 -9.47 17.26
N THR A 62 -4.21 -8.31 16.68
CA THR A 62 -3.80 -8.17 15.28
C THR A 62 -2.68 -9.15 14.93
N SER A 63 -1.85 -9.46 15.92
CA SER A 63 -0.76 -10.41 15.82
C SER A 63 -1.14 -11.84 15.45
N LYS A 64 -2.40 -12.27 15.66
CA LYS A 64 -2.87 -13.63 15.32
C LYS A 64 -3.31 -13.78 13.87
N HIS A 65 -3.42 -12.67 13.16
CA HIS A 65 -4.10 -12.58 11.86
C HIS A 65 -3.26 -11.83 10.81
N VAL A 66 -1.99 -11.52 11.15
CA VAL A 66 -1.00 -10.95 10.24
C VAL A 66 0.23 -11.87 10.24
N PHE A 67 0.57 -12.36 9.06
CA PHE A 67 1.64 -13.32 8.81
C PHE A 67 2.79 -12.68 8.03
N TYR A 68 4.00 -13.16 8.25
CA TYR A 68 5.22 -12.59 7.67
C TYR A 68 5.98 -13.71 6.97
N TRP A 69 6.03 -13.66 5.65
CA TRP A 69 6.71 -14.64 4.82
C TRP A 69 8.06 -14.09 4.39
N LEU A 70 9.14 -14.70 4.85
CA LEU A 70 10.50 -14.39 4.45
C LEU A 70 10.85 -15.18 3.19
N TYR A 71 11.38 -14.47 2.20
CA TYR A 71 11.96 -15.02 0.98
C TYR A 71 13.40 -14.53 0.86
N THR A 72 14.27 -15.47 0.49
CA THR A 72 15.69 -15.24 0.22
C THR A 72 16.07 -16.07 -1.01
N ARG A 73 17.29 -15.90 -1.54
CA ARG A 73 17.73 -16.74 -2.67
C ARG A 73 17.91 -18.20 -2.26
N ASP A 74 18.29 -18.44 -1.00
CA ASP A 74 18.44 -19.79 -0.44
C ASP A 74 17.08 -20.46 -0.17
N ASN A 75 16.01 -19.69 -0.01
CA ASN A 75 14.64 -20.20 0.11
C ASN A 75 13.64 -19.37 -0.68
N THR A 76 13.51 -19.68 -1.97
CA THR A 76 12.60 -18.98 -2.90
C THR A 76 11.13 -19.37 -2.72
N SER A 77 10.83 -20.46 -2.02
CA SER A 77 9.46 -20.90 -1.72
C SER A 77 8.84 -20.13 -0.55
N GLY A 78 9.67 -19.39 0.19
CA GLY A 78 9.26 -18.62 1.34
C GLY A 78 9.15 -19.46 2.61
N GLN A 79 9.33 -18.80 3.75
CA GLN A 79 9.11 -19.40 5.07
C GLN A 79 8.37 -18.44 5.98
N LEU A 80 7.41 -18.98 6.74
CA LEU A 80 6.67 -18.21 7.72
C LEU A 80 7.56 -17.91 8.94
N LEU A 81 7.68 -16.65 9.32
CA LEU A 81 8.40 -16.26 10.53
C LEU A 81 7.57 -16.63 11.78
N ASN A 82 8.15 -17.43 12.69
CA ASN A 82 7.50 -17.79 13.94
C ASN A 82 7.61 -16.66 14.96
N ARG A 83 6.60 -15.80 14.99
CA ARG A 83 6.55 -14.62 15.86
C ARG A 83 6.51 -14.91 17.36
N SER A 84 6.22 -16.17 17.73
CA SER A 84 6.21 -16.62 19.13
C SER A 84 7.63 -16.85 19.64
N GLU A 85 8.60 -17.03 18.75
CA GLU A 85 10.01 -17.15 19.07
C GLU A 85 10.65 -15.76 19.20
N GLU A 86 11.45 -15.58 20.24
CA GLU A 86 12.22 -14.35 20.46
C GLU A 86 13.25 -14.15 19.34
N HIS A 87 13.87 -15.25 18.92
CA HIS A 87 14.90 -15.33 17.87
C HIS A 87 14.33 -15.81 16.54
N MET A 88 13.20 -15.23 16.09
CA MET A 88 12.41 -15.74 14.94
C MET A 88 13.15 -15.81 13.59
N ILE A 89 14.35 -15.23 13.49
CA ILE A 89 15.19 -15.24 12.29
C ILE A 89 16.33 -16.26 12.35
N GLU A 90 16.74 -16.76 13.53
CA GLU A 90 17.90 -17.65 13.66
C GLU A 90 17.68 -19.02 13.02
N SER A 91 16.45 -19.52 13.04
CA SER A 91 16.04 -20.78 12.40
C SER A 91 15.66 -20.61 10.92
N THR A 92 16.05 -19.49 10.30
CA THR A 92 15.64 -19.10 8.95
C THR A 92 16.81 -18.87 8.01
N THR A 93 16.51 -18.63 6.74
CA THR A 93 17.52 -18.20 5.74
C THR A 93 17.83 -16.70 5.79
N PHE A 94 17.31 -15.98 6.79
CA PHE A 94 17.60 -14.56 6.97
C PHE A 94 19.09 -14.31 7.14
N ASN A 95 19.61 -13.27 6.49
CA ASN A 95 21.01 -12.87 6.61
C ASN A 95 21.10 -11.40 7.01
N GLU A 96 21.70 -11.14 8.18
CA GLU A 96 21.85 -9.80 8.77
C GLU A 96 22.65 -8.80 7.93
N ASN A 97 23.43 -9.27 6.96
CA ASN A 97 24.21 -8.41 6.08
C ASN A 97 23.44 -7.98 4.82
N ASN A 98 22.25 -8.55 4.59
CA ASN A 98 21.45 -8.28 3.40
C ASN A 98 20.35 -7.24 3.67
N PRO A 99 20.04 -6.35 2.71
CA PRO A 99 18.95 -5.40 2.84
C PRO A 99 17.58 -6.04 3.09
N ILE A 100 16.73 -5.35 3.85
CA ILE A 100 15.38 -5.82 4.18
C ILE A 100 14.33 -5.09 3.33
N LYS A 101 13.57 -5.84 2.54
CA LYS A 101 12.46 -5.33 1.72
C LYS A 101 11.13 -5.84 2.26
N VAL A 102 10.29 -4.94 2.78
CA VAL A 102 8.98 -5.31 3.35
C VAL A 102 7.89 -4.98 2.32
N ILE A 103 7.15 -5.99 1.85
CA ILE A 103 6.13 -5.83 0.82
C ILE A 103 4.73 -6.00 1.43
N ILE A 104 3.87 -5.00 1.26
CA ILE A 104 2.53 -4.96 1.87
C ILE A 104 1.46 -4.84 0.78
N HIS A 105 0.57 -5.83 0.70
CA HIS A 105 -0.54 -5.83 -0.26
C HIS A 105 -1.68 -4.88 0.13
N GLY A 106 -2.60 -4.68 -0.82
CA GLY A 106 -3.78 -3.80 -0.68
C GLY A 106 -5.05 -4.51 -0.19
N TRP A 107 -6.16 -3.77 -0.31
CA TRP A 107 -7.52 -4.27 -0.10
C TRP A 107 -7.82 -5.45 -1.04
N LEU A 108 -8.49 -6.49 -0.55
CA LEU A 108 -8.72 -7.77 -1.26
C LEU A 108 -7.46 -8.55 -1.68
N GLY A 109 -6.26 -8.11 -1.26
CA GLY A 109 -5.00 -8.75 -1.62
C GLY A 109 -4.61 -9.93 -0.71
N THR A 110 -3.57 -10.65 -1.12
CA THR A 110 -2.90 -11.69 -0.33
C THR A 110 -1.47 -11.89 -0.84
N THR A 111 -0.60 -12.46 -0.01
CA THR A 111 0.77 -12.82 -0.43
C THR A 111 0.84 -14.07 -1.30
N GLN A 112 -0.22 -14.88 -1.32
CA GLN A 112 -0.28 -16.15 -2.06
C GLN A 112 -0.69 -15.99 -3.52
N GLU A 113 -1.08 -14.79 -3.95
CA GLU A 113 -1.49 -14.53 -5.33
C GLU A 113 -0.27 -14.56 -6.26
N LYS A 114 -0.30 -15.44 -7.27
CA LYS A 114 0.81 -15.63 -8.22
C LYS A 114 1.14 -14.36 -8.99
N GLU A 115 0.12 -13.59 -9.33
CA GLU A 115 0.23 -12.31 -10.03
C GLU A 115 0.03 -11.13 -9.06
N GLY A 116 0.29 -11.32 -7.77
CA GLY A 116 0.19 -10.28 -6.76
C GLY A 116 1.48 -9.49 -6.55
N VAL A 117 1.36 -8.36 -5.85
CA VAL A 117 2.49 -7.48 -5.51
C VAL A 117 3.66 -8.22 -4.85
N CYS A 118 3.39 -9.18 -3.95
CA CYS A 118 4.45 -9.96 -3.29
C CYS A 118 5.22 -10.80 -4.32
N SER A 119 4.53 -11.63 -5.11
CA SER A 119 5.13 -12.56 -6.06
C SER A 119 6.02 -11.85 -7.10
N TYR A 120 5.54 -10.74 -7.68
CA TYR A 120 6.33 -9.98 -8.66
C TYR A 120 7.60 -9.36 -8.06
N ASN A 121 7.48 -8.77 -6.87
CA ASN A 121 8.61 -8.10 -6.22
C ASN A 121 9.63 -9.11 -5.69
N VAL A 122 9.19 -10.21 -5.05
CA VAL A 122 10.06 -11.30 -4.61
C VAL A 122 10.85 -11.85 -5.79
N LYS A 123 10.18 -12.24 -6.88
CA LYS A 123 10.84 -12.76 -8.08
C LYS A 123 11.90 -11.80 -8.62
N SER A 124 11.61 -10.50 -8.60
CA SER A 124 12.50 -9.47 -9.15
C SER A 124 13.72 -9.20 -8.26
N TYR A 125 13.54 -9.11 -6.93
CA TYR A 125 14.67 -8.95 -6.01
C TYR A 125 15.60 -10.17 -6.01
N LEU A 126 15.03 -11.38 -5.95
CA LEU A 126 15.83 -12.62 -5.94
C LEU A 126 16.58 -12.87 -7.27
N LYS A 127 16.13 -12.23 -8.36
CA LYS A 127 16.82 -12.24 -9.66
C LYS A 127 18.10 -11.41 -9.65
N VAL A 128 18.15 -10.30 -8.92
CA VAL A 128 19.22 -9.30 -9.04
C VAL A 128 20.22 -9.27 -7.89
N GLY A 129 19.90 -9.85 -6.74
CA GLY A 129 20.83 -9.85 -5.62
C GLY A 129 20.32 -10.57 -4.38
N GLU A 130 21.09 -10.42 -3.30
CA GLU A 130 20.81 -11.01 -1.99
C GLU A 130 19.98 -10.03 -1.15
N TYR A 131 18.75 -10.44 -0.79
CA TYR A 131 17.81 -9.63 -0.03
C TYR A 131 17.05 -10.50 0.97
N ASN A 132 16.66 -9.89 2.09
CA ASN A 132 15.62 -10.41 2.97
C ASN A 132 14.29 -9.80 2.54
N VAL A 133 13.52 -10.48 1.69
CA VAL A 133 12.21 -9.99 1.24
C VAL A 133 11.12 -10.53 2.15
N ILE A 134 10.43 -9.67 2.89
CA ILE A 134 9.38 -10.03 3.83
C ILE A 134 8.03 -9.58 3.28
N CYS A 135 7.20 -10.52 2.86
CA CYS A 135 5.83 -10.22 2.47
C CYS A 135 4.89 -10.30 3.67
N VAL A 136 4.13 -9.23 3.89
CA VAL A 136 3.14 -9.14 4.97
C VAL A 136 1.77 -9.57 4.45
N ASP A 137 1.27 -10.67 4.97
CA ASP A 137 -0.07 -11.17 4.69
C ASP A 137 -1.05 -10.73 5.78
N TRP A 138 -1.94 -9.81 5.43
CA TRP A 138 -3.03 -9.33 6.26
C TRP A 138 -4.39 -9.68 5.64
N LYS A 139 -4.45 -10.75 4.83
CA LYS A 139 -5.62 -11.18 4.05
C LYS A 139 -6.90 -11.16 4.88
N GLN A 140 -6.87 -11.75 6.08
CA GLN A 140 -8.04 -11.85 6.97
C GLN A 140 -8.70 -10.50 7.29
N TYR A 141 -7.91 -9.41 7.34
CA TYR A 141 -8.46 -8.07 7.50
C TYR A 141 -8.85 -7.43 6.15
N SER A 142 -8.13 -7.76 5.08
CA SER A 142 -8.32 -7.18 3.75
C SER A 142 -9.43 -7.84 2.90
N THR A 143 -9.90 -9.04 3.24
CA THR A 143 -10.93 -9.77 2.50
C THR A 143 -12.20 -10.00 3.30
N ASP A 144 -12.08 -10.25 4.60
CA ASP A 144 -13.21 -10.74 5.40
C ASP A 144 -14.01 -9.61 6.05
N LEU A 145 -13.52 -8.37 5.97
CA LEU A 145 -14.12 -7.18 6.56
C LEU A 145 -14.73 -6.27 5.48
N THR A 146 -15.31 -5.15 5.88
CA THR A 146 -15.68 -4.11 4.92
C THR A 146 -14.51 -3.15 4.75
N TYR A 147 -14.46 -2.43 3.62
CA TYR A 147 -13.39 -1.46 3.34
C TYR A 147 -13.19 -0.46 4.50
N ALA A 148 -14.29 0.05 5.08
CA ALA A 148 -14.25 0.98 6.21
C ALA A 148 -13.60 0.36 7.47
N VAL A 149 -13.94 -0.89 7.77
CA VAL A 149 -13.39 -1.60 8.94
C VAL A 149 -11.93 -1.94 8.69
N ALA A 150 -11.56 -2.38 7.49
CA ALA A 150 -10.16 -2.63 7.12
C ALA A 150 -9.32 -1.35 7.22
N LYS A 151 -9.84 -0.23 6.71
CA LYS A 151 -9.23 1.10 6.88
C LYS A 151 -9.03 1.45 8.36
N ALA A 152 -9.98 1.14 9.24
CA ALA A 152 -9.80 1.36 10.68
C ALA A 152 -8.73 0.45 11.31
N ARG A 153 -8.41 -0.70 10.70
CA ARG A 153 -7.41 -1.66 11.19
C ARG A 153 -5.98 -1.37 10.76
N VAL A 154 -5.77 -0.58 9.70
CA VAL A 154 -4.42 -0.31 9.14
C VAL A 154 -3.40 0.16 10.17
N LYS A 155 -3.79 1.05 11.11
CA LYS A 155 -2.89 1.55 12.17
C LYS A 155 -2.43 0.45 13.11
N TYR A 156 -3.29 -0.52 13.41
CA TYR A 156 -2.96 -1.65 14.27
C TYR A 156 -2.05 -2.65 13.54
N ILE A 157 -2.31 -2.89 12.25
CA ILE A 157 -1.45 -3.73 11.40
C ILE A 157 -0.06 -3.11 11.30
N ALA A 158 0.04 -1.80 11.08
CA ALA A 158 1.32 -1.10 11.01
C ALA A 158 2.11 -1.15 12.32
N ARG A 159 1.45 -0.98 13.48
CA ARG A 159 2.07 -1.18 14.80
C ARG A 159 2.61 -2.59 14.98
N ASP A 160 1.91 -3.58 14.44
CA ASP A 160 2.33 -4.97 14.48
C ASP A 160 3.59 -5.20 13.63
N ILE A 161 3.60 -4.69 12.40
CA ILE A 161 4.77 -4.75 11.49
C ILE A 161 5.97 -4.04 12.11
N ALA A 162 5.78 -2.85 12.68
CA ALA A 162 6.82 -2.10 13.36
C ALA A 162 7.47 -2.92 14.48
N LYS A 163 6.67 -3.56 15.34
CA LYS A 163 7.17 -4.45 16.40
C LYS A 163 7.97 -5.63 15.85
N VAL A 164 7.53 -6.24 14.76
CA VAL A 164 8.26 -7.34 14.11
C VAL A 164 9.60 -6.85 13.56
N LEU A 165 9.62 -5.70 12.87
CA LEU A 165 10.85 -5.12 12.35
C LEU A 165 11.82 -4.72 13.46
N THR A 166 11.35 -4.12 14.56
CA THR A 166 12.19 -3.83 15.73
C THR A 166 12.84 -5.08 16.31
N LYS A 167 12.11 -6.21 16.35
CA LYS A 167 12.68 -7.49 16.81
C LYS A 167 13.71 -8.03 15.83
N ILE A 168 13.39 -8.05 14.53
CA ILE A 168 14.30 -8.55 13.48
C ILE A 168 15.60 -7.74 13.44
N THR A 169 15.51 -6.42 13.61
CA THR A 169 16.65 -5.50 13.49
C THR A 169 17.35 -5.20 14.80
N TYR A 170 16.97 -5.86 15.90
CA TYR A 170 17.59 -5.64 17.20
C TYR A 170 19.09 -5.96 17.15
N ASN A 171 19.94 -4.97 17.46
CA ASN A 171 21.41 -5.00 17.31
C ASN A 171 21.95 -5.18 15.88
N LEU A 172 21.11 -5.06 14.84
CA LEU A 172 21.51 -5.16 13.43
C LEU A 172 21.49 -3.78 12.75
N THR A 173 22.47 -2.93 13.06
CA THR A 173 22.53 -1.55 12.53
C THR A 173 22.60 -1.50 11.00
N ILE A 174 23.41 -2.37 10.37
CA ILE A 174 23.54 -2.45 8.90
C ILE A 174 22.21 -2.85 8.24
N ALA A 175 21.49 -3.81 8.83
CA ALA A 175 20.20 -4.24 8.32
C ALA A 175 19.13 -3.16 8.47
N TYR A 176 19.16 -2.38 9.57
CA TYR A 176 18.19 -1.31 9.80
C TYR A 176 18.32 -0.16 8.79
N ASP A 177 19.55 0.28 8.52
CA ASP A 177 19.84 1.38 7.57
C ASP A 177 19.41 1.06 6.13
N SER A 178 19.12 -0.21 5.86
CA SER A 178 18.68 -0.72 4.57
C SER A 178 17.23 -1.25 4.57
N VAL A 179 16.45 -0.97 5.62
CA VAL A 179 15.01 -1.28 5.65
C VAL A 179 14.26 -0.40 4.66
N HIS A 180 13.47 -1.05 3.81
CA HIS A 180 12.59 -0.39 2.84
C HIS A 180 11.20 -1.00 2.89
N VAL A 181 10.19 -0.20 3.23
CA VAL A 181 8.80 -0.64 3.30
C VAL A 181 8.03 -0.19 2.06
N ILE A 182 7.50 -1.14 1.32
CA ILE A 182 6.83 -0.94 0.04
C ILE A 182 5.38 -1.40 0.19
N GLY A 183 4.43 -0.50 -0.05
CA GLY A 183 3.01 -0.80 0.12
C GLY A 183 2.20 -0.45 -1.12
N HIS A 184 1.31 -1.35 -1.54
CA HIS A 184 0.37 -1.10 -2.64
C HIS A 184 -1.02 -0.75 -2.14
N SER A 185 -1.69 0.22 -2.77
CA SER A 185 -3.09 0.57 -2.46
C SER A 185 -3.26 0.95 -0.98
N MET A 186 -4.15 0.27 -0.24
CA MET A 186 -4.29 0.43 1.22
C MET A 186 -2.99 0.07 1.97
N GLY A 187 -2.20 -0.85 1.43
CA GLY A 187 -0.87 -1.21 1.93
C GLY A 187 0.13 -0.06 1.92
N ALA A 188 0.01 0.91 1.00
CA ALA A 188 0.84 2.12 1.00
C ALA A 188 0.64 2.95 2.27
N HIS A 189 -0.60 3.02 2.76
CA HIS A 189 -0.91 3.70 4.02
C HIS A 189 -0.42 2.89 5.21
N ILE A 190 -0.55 1.55 5.18
CA ILE A 190 0.07 0.69 6.20
C ILE A 190 1.58 0.96 6.25
N ALA A 191 2.27 1.05 5.12
CA ALA A 191 3.70 1.38 5.05
C ALA A 191 4.02 2.75 5.68
N GLY A 192 3.23 3.79 5.38
CA GLY A 192 3.38 5.10 6.03
C GLY A 192 3.17 5.04 7.55
N PHE A 193 2.15 4.30 8.00
CA PHE A 193 1.94 4.08 9.42
C PHE A 193 3.07 3.26 10.08
N VAL A 194 3.74 2.35 9.36
CA VAL A 194 4.92 1.65 9.88
C VAL A 194 6.02 2.67 10.17
N GLY A 195 6.26 3.58 9.23
CA GLY A 195 7.18 4.71 9.39
C GLY A 195 6.87 5.60 10.60
N LYS A 196 5.59 5.94 10.81
CA LYS A 196 5.15 6.68 12.01
C LYS A 196 5.42 5.95 13.34
N ASN A 197 5.59 4.63 13.32
CA ASN A 197 5.91 3.82 14.50
C ASN A 197 7.41 3.45 14.57
N LEU A 198 8.19 3.74 13.52
CA LEU A 198 9.62 3.47 13.42
C LEU A 198 10.35 4.77 13.04
N PRO A 199 10.78 5.58 14.01
CA PRO A 199 11.47 6.83 13.72
C PRO A 199 12.75 6.56 12.93
N ASN A 200 13.04 7.43 11.95
CA ASN A 200 14.18 7.30 11.03
C ASN A 200 14.15 6.05 10.13
N LEU A 201 12.96 5.53 9.81
CA LEU A 201 12.82 4.52 8.76
C LEU A 201 13.47 5.02 7.46
N PRO A 202 14.41 4.28 6.83
CA PRO A 202 15.18 4.82 5.70
C PRO A 202 14.31 5.16 4.49
N ARG A 203 13.44 4.24 4.07
CA ARG A 203 12.63 4.42 2.87
C ARG A 203 11.24 3.81 2.96
N VAL A 204 10.25 4.56 2.48
CA VAL A 204 8.90 4.06 2.19
C VAL A 204 8.57 4.30 0.71
N THR A 205 8.06 3.28 0.02
CA THR A 205 7.48 3.45 -1.31
C THR A 205 5.98 3.18 -1.30
N GLY A 206 5.19 4.15 -1.79
CA GLY A 206 3.76 4.01 -2.03
C GLY A 206 3.46 3.63 -3.48
N LEU A 207 2.90 2.44 -3.71
CA LEU A 207 2.48 1.97 -5.03
C LEU A 207 0.99 2.23 -5.20
N ASP A 208 0.66 3.28 -5.94
CA ASP A 208 -0.68 3.82 -6.18
C ASP A 208 -1.54 3.88 -4.90
N PRO A 209 -1.17 4.73 -3.91
CA PRO A 209 -1.81 4.76 -2.60
C PRO A 209 -3.32 4.97 -2.70
N ALA A 210 -4.10 4.18 -1.95
CA ALA A 210 -5.55 4.15 -2.08
C ALA A 210 -6.21 5.51 -1.79
N LYS A 211 -7.08 5.96 -2.70
CA LYS A 211 -7.86 7.19 -2.55
C LYS A 211 -9.08 7.06 -1.63
N PRO A 212 -9.92 6.01 -1.73
CA PRO A 212 -11.16 5.96 -0.98
C PRO A 212 -10.92 6.06 0.53
N MET A 213 -11.59 7.03 1.16
CA MET A 213 -11.45 7.41 2.56
C MET A 213 -10.09 8.00 2.99
N TYR A 214 -9.13 8.23 2.09
CA TYR A 214 -7.83 8.85 2.40
C TYR A 214 -7.59 10.20 1.72
N GLU A 215 -8.30 10.52 0.63
CA GLU A 215 -8.14 11.78 -0.14
C GLU A 215 -8.16 13.04 0.72
N LYS A 216 -9.05 13.07 1.72
CA LYS A 216 -9.24 14.20 2.65
C LYS A 216 -8.61 13.96 4.02
N SER A 217 -7.85 12.88 4.18
CA SER A 217 -7.19 12.57 5.45
C SER A 217 -5.93 13.42 5.62
N ASP A 218 -5.73 13.86 6.86
CA ASP A 218 -4.52 14.57 7.27
C ASP A 218 -3.28 13.66 7.17
N PRO A 219 -2.07 14.22 7.05
CA PRO A 219 -0.82 13.46 6.98
C PRO A 219 -0.67 12.38 8.07
N GLU A 220 -1.21 12.62 9.26
CA GLU A 220 -1.23 11.72 10.42
C GLU A 220 -2.08 10.46 10.18
N ASP A 221 -3.02 10.50 9.22
CA ASP A 221 -4.03 9.48 8.95
C ASP A 221 -3.89 8.80 7.58
N ARG A 222 -2.76 8.98 6.90
CA ARG A 222 -2.40 8.30 5.64
C ARG A 222 -0.88 8.20 5.48
N LEU A 223 -0.43 7.80 4.29
CA LEU A 223 0.98 7.94 3.90
C LEU A 223 1.29 9.43 3.70
N ALA A 224 2.45 9.88 4.21
CA ALA A 224 2.95 11.23 4.08
C ALA A 224 4.47 11.28 3.96
N ILE A 225 4.97 12.39 3.41
CA ILE A 225 6.40 12.68 3.21
C ILE A 225 7.24 12.51 4.48
N THR A 226 6.65 12.75 5.66
CA THR A 226 7.31 12.67 6.97
C THR A 226 7.49 11.24 7.51
N ASP A 227 6.95 10.24 6.83
CA ASP A 227 6.87 8.86 7.38
C ASP A 227 8.19 8.09 7.27
N ALA A 228 9.16 8.60 6.51
CA ALA A 228 10.50 8.02 6.40
C ALA A 228 11.51 9.12 6.04
N MET A 229 12.80 8.79 6.13
CA MET A 229 13.87 9.67 5.65
C MET A 229 13.72 9.96 4.15
N PHE A 230 13.19 9.00 3.40
CA PHE A 230 12.80 9.18 2.01
C PHE A 230 11.48 8.46 1.70
N VAL A 231 10.60 9.14 0.97
CA VAL A 231 9.28 8.63 0.58
C VAL A 231 9.12 8.85 -0.91
N ASP A 232 8.96 7.79 -1.68
CA ASP A 232 8.63 7.86 -3.10
C ASP A 232 7.28 7.23 -3.40
N VAL A 233 6.56 7.78 -4.38
CA VAL A 233 5.21 7.33 -4.71
C VAL A 233 5.06 7.13 -6.20
N ILE A 234 4.47 6.02 -6.62
CA ILE A 234 4.15 5.75 -8.03
C ILE A 234 2.64 5.84 -8.20
N HIS A 235 2.17 6.83 -8.95
CA HIS A 235 0.76 7.02 -9.28
C HIS A 235 0.47 6.42 -10.64
N THR A 236 -0.42 5.42 -10.70
CA THR A 236 -0.84 4.79 -11.96
C THR A 236 -2.34 4.89 -12.20
N ASN A 237 -3.14 5.12 -11.16
CA ASN A 237 -4.58 5.28 -11.23
C ASN A 237 -5.08 6.51 -10.44
N ALA A 238 -4.30 7.58 -10.45
CA ALA A 238 -4.59 8.84 -9.76
C ALA A 238 -6.00 9.38 -10.09
N GLY A 239 -6.77 9.65 -9.03
CA GLY A 239 -8.09 10.24 -9.10
C GLY A 239 -9.22 9.24 -9.28
N GLN A 240 -8.89 7.96 -9.52
CA GLN A 240 -9.83 6.85 -9.51
C GLN A 240 -9.63 6.04 -8.20
N ASP A 241 -8.90 4.92 -8.23
CA ASP A 241 -8.58 4.14 -7.04
C ASP A 241 -7.36 4.68 -6.29
N GLY A 242 -6.44 5.35 -6.99
CA GLY A 242 -5.24 5.97 -6.42
C GLY A 242 -5.39 7.45 -6.08
N LEU A 243 -4.62 7.94 -5.11
CA LEU A 243 -4.57 9.37 -4.76
C LEU A 243 -4.06 10.22 -5.94
N SER A 244 -4.65 11.41 -6.13
CA SER A 244 -4.15 12.39 -7.11
C SER A 244 -3.09 13.32 -6.54
N LYS A 245 -3.06 13.46 -5.22
CA LYS A 245 -2.17 14.35 -4.51
C LYS A 245 -0.76 13.75 -4.45
N SER A 246 0.26 14.56 -4.72
CA SER A 246 1.65 14.24 -4.43
C SER A 246 1.86 14.24 -2.90
N ILE A 247 2.34 13.12 -2.37
CA ILE A 247 2.45 12.88 -0.92
C ILE A 247 3.82 12.36 -0.48
N GLY A 248 4.77 12.22 -1.40
CA GLY A 248 6.14 11.84 -1.13
C GLY A 248 7.14 13.00 -1.25
N HIS A 249 8.42 12.65 -1.13
CA HIS A 249 9.53 13.48 -1.56
C HIS A 249 9.59 13.53 -3.09
N MET A 250 9.38 12.38 -3.73
CA MET A 250 9.30 12.25 -5.19
C MET A 250 8.04 11.46 -5.56
N ASP A 251 7.18 12.07 -6.36
CA ASP A 251 5.94 11.46 -6.84
C ASP A 251 6.05 11.25 -8.36
N PHE A 252 5.91 10.01 -8.79
CA PHE A 252 6.07 9.57 -10.17
C PHE A 252 4.71 9.31 -10.81
N PHE A 253 4.52 9.87 -12.01
CA PHE A 253 3.28 9.77 -12.78
C PHE A 253 3.55 9.14 -14.15
N PRO A 254 3.89 7.84 -14.21
CA PRO A 254 4.05 7.11 -15.47
C PRO A 254 2.79 7.24 -16.33
N ASN A 255 2.99 7.58 -17.60
CA ASN A 255 1.93 7.77 -18.58
C ASN A 255 0.88 8.82 -18.15
N GLY A 256 1.30 9.83 -17.37
CA GLY A 256 0.43 10.85 -16.79
C GLY A 256 -0.31 10.41 -15.53
N GLY A 257 -0.05 9.20 -15.05
CA GLY A 257 -0.42 8.68 -13.73
C GLY A 257 -1.88 8.33 -13.48
N LYS A 258 -2.76 8.44 -14.49
CA LYS A 258 -4.21 8.20 -14.33
C LYS A 258 -4.69 6.89 -14.96
N LYS A 259 -4.20 6.57 -16.15
CA LYS A 259 -4.63 5.44 -16.94
C LYS A 259 -3.42 4.89 -17.69
N GLN A 260 -3.11 3.63 -17.45
CA GLN A 260 -1.92 3.01 -18.00
C GLN A 260 -2.19 2.39 -19.38
N PRO A 261 -1.16 2.29 -20.24
CA PRO A 261 -1.23 1.51 -21.48
C PRO A 261 -1.79 0.11 -21.22
N ASP A 262 -2.54 -0.42 -22.19
CA ASP A 262 -3.20 -1.74 -22.14
C ASP A 262 -4.30 -1.93 -21.08
N CYS A 263 -4.54 -0.94 -20.22
CA CYS A 263 -5.60 -0.95 -19.22
C CYS A 263 -6.87 -0.22 -19.67
N GLU A 264 -7.16 -0.17 -20.98
CA GLU A 264 -8.19 0.71 -21.54
C GLU A 264 -9.59 0.55 -20.94
N LYS A 265 -9.93 -0.69 -20.54
CA LYS A 265 -11.25 -1.08 -20.05
C LYS A 265 -11.28 -1.35 -18.55
N SER A 266 -10.17 -1.13 -17.84
CA SER A 266 -10.06 -1.58 -16.45
C SER A 266 -9.31 -0.57 -15.58
N THR A 267 -10.04 0.04 -14.64
CA THR A 267 -9.49 0.89 -13.58
C THR A 267 -8.54 0.08 -12.69
N SER A 268 -8.95 -1.14 -12.30
CA SER A 268 -8.12 -2.01 -11.46
C SER A 268 -6.81 -2.41 -12.15
N CYS A 269 -6.81 -2.59 -13.48
CA CYS A 269 -5.59 -2.82 -14.25
C CYS A 269 -4.59 -1.67 -14.07
N SER A 270 -5.05 -0.41 -14.21
CA SER A 270 -4.18 0.73 -13.98
C SER A 270 -3.71 0.81 -12.53
N HIS A 271 -4.55 0.44 -11.56
CA HIS A 271 -4.20 0.42 -10.14
C HIS A 271 -3.10 -0.62 -9.83
N VAL A 272 -3.14 -1.80 -10.47
CA VAL A 272 -2.12 -2.83 -10.26
C VAL A 272 -0.81 -2.55 -11.00
N SER A 273 -0.85 -1.79 -12.11
CA SER A 273 0.36 -1.44 -12.88
C SER A 273 1.48 -0.84 -12.04
N ALA A 274 1.18 -0.14 -10.94
CA ALA A 274 2.20 0.44 -10.07
C ALA A 274 3.17 -0.61 -9.54
N TYR A 275 2.69 -1.78 -9.08
CA TYR A 275 3.60 -2.81 -8.59
C TYR A 275 4.27 -3.60 -9.71
N HIS A 276 3.69 -3.65 -10.91
CA HIS A 276 4.37 -4.23 -12.08
C HIS A 276 5.54 -3.36 -12.53
N TYR A 277 5.33 -2.03 -12.63
CA TYR A 277 6.40 -1.10 -12.97
C TYR A 277 7.49 -1.08 -11.91
N TYR A 278 7.13 -1.09 -10.63
CA TYR A 278 8.11 -1.20 -9.56
C TYR A 278 8.91 -2.49 -9.68
N ALA A 279 8.26 -3.65 -9.81
CA ALA A 279 8.94 -4.93 -9.93
C ALA A 279 9.87 -4.99 -11.15
N HIS A 280 9.45 -4.43 -12.29
CA HIS A 280 10.29 -4.35 -13.49
C HIS A 280 11.50 -3.41 -13.28
N SER A 281 11.32 -2.29 -12.60
CA SER A 281 12.39 -1.32 -12.30
C SER A 281 13.58 -1.92 -11.53
N ILE A 282 13.35 -2.98 -10.75
CA ILE A 282 14.37 -3.68 -9.96
C ILE A 282 15.47 -4.29 -10.85
N TRP A 283 15.15 -4.67 -12.09
CA TRP A 283 16.13 -5.27 -13.01
C TRP A 283 16.25 -4.56 -14.37
N ALA A 284 15.39 -3.59 -14.66
CA ALA A 284 15.38 -2.81 -15.89
C ALA A 284 15.29 -1.30 -15.61
N LYS A 285 16.15 -0.79 -14.71
CA LYS A 285 16.10 0.62 -14.26
C LYS A 285 16.11 1.64 -15.40
N ASP A 286 16.85 1.37 -16.47
CA ASP A 286 17.04 2.30 -17.59
C ASP A 286 15.76 2.47 -18.44
N ASP A 287 14.76 1.58 -18.29
CA ASP A 287 13.42 1.74 -18.88
C ASP A 287 12.54 2.73 -18.11
N TYR A 288 12.99 3.20 -16.93
CA TYR A 288 12.21 4.01 -16.00
C TYR A 288 12.85 5.37 -15.68
N ILE A 289 13.57 5.95 -16.62
CA ILE A 289 14.10 7.32 -16.48
C ILE A 289 12.92 8.30 -16.47
N ALA A 290 12.83 9.08 -15.39
CA ALA A 290 11.77 10.05 -15.16
C ALA A 290 12.33 11.46 -15.05
N TYR A 291 11.58 12.42 -15.60
CA TYR A 291 11.96 13.83 -15.69
C TYR A 291 11.14 14.63 -14.71
N LYS A 292 11.80 15.44 -13.88
CA LYS A 292 11.11 16.40 -13.02
C LYS A 292 10.39 17.41 -13.89
N CYS A 293 9.08 17.55 -13.73
CA CYS A 293 8.28 18.41 -14.59
C CYS A 293 7.08 19.00 -13.82
N SER A 294 6.54 20.12 -14.28
CA SER A 294 5.36 20.75 -13.66
C SER A 294 4.05 20.03 -13.99
N SER A 295 3.99 19.34 -15.12
CA SER A 295 2.81 18.58 -15.53
C SER A 295 3.11 17.56 -16.61
N TRP A 296 2.20 16.60 -16.79
CA TRP A 296 2.24 15.65 -17.90
C TRP A 296 2.23 16.34 -19.28
N LYS A 297 1.47 17.43 -19.42
CA LYS A 297 1.41 18.18 -20.68
C LYS A 297 2.76 18.79 -21.04
N ASP A 298 3.47 19.31 -20.03
CA ASP A 298 4.79 19.91 -20.22
C ASP A 298 5.84 18.87 -20.57
N TYR A 299 5.73 17.68 -19.96
CA TYR A 299 6.52 16.51 -20.31
C TYR A 299 6.30 16.08 -21.78
N GLU A 300 5.06 15.94 -22.22
CA GLU A 300 4.76 15.56 -23.61
C GLU A 300 5.19 16.64 -24.63
N ALA A 301 5.22 17.90 -24.20
CA ALA A 301 5.73 19.02 -24.99
C ALA A 301 7.27 19.15 -24.97
N ASN A 302 8.00 18.20 -24.36
CA ASN A 302 9.47 18.21 -24.21
C ASN A 302 10.03 19.43 -23.46
N MET A 303 9.22 20.08 -22.61
CA MET A 303 9.65 21.31 -21.92
C MET A 303 10.56 21.05 -20.71
N CYS A 304 10.71 19.80 -20.28
CA CYS A 304 11.56 19.40 -19.17
C CYS A 304 12.74 18.48 -19.57
N ASN A 305 13.13 18.42 -20.84
CA ASN A 305 14.24 17.55 -21.28
C ASN A 305 15.61 17.92 -20.68
N GLN A 306 15.75 19.12 -20.11
CA GLN A 306 16.97 19.58 -19.41
C GLN A 306 16.78 19.63 -17.89
N SER A 307 15.64 19.15 -17.37
CA SER A 307 15.41 19.13 -15.92
C SER A 307 16.16 17.97 -15.25
N TYR A 308 16.14 17.97 -13.92
CA TYR A 308 16.67 16.88 -13.13
C TYR A 308 15.98 15.55 -13.49
N THR A 309 16.77 14.51 -13.71
CA THR A 309 16.29 13.15 -14.01
C THR A 309 16.69 12.18 -12.92
N THR A 310 15.81 11.22 -12.65
CA THR A 310 16.08 10.09 -11.76
C THR A 310 15.39 8.85 -12.31
N TYR A 311 15.53 7.71 -11.63
CA TYR A 311 14.79 6.49 -11.99
C TYR A 311 13.51 6.39 -11.14
N MET A 312 12.38 6.07 -11.75
CA MET A 312 11.20 5.63 -11.01
C MET A 312 11.43 4.21 -10.49
N GLY A 313 11.08 3.96 -9.22
CA GLY A 313 11.13 2.62 -8.62
C GLY A 313 12.40 2.38 -7.79
N GLU A 314 12.97 1.17 -7.85
CA GLU A 314 13.99 0.72 -6.90
C GLU A 314 15.22 1.64 -6.85
N PHE A 315 15.69 2.11 -8.01
CA PHE A 315 16.95 2.87 -8.15
C PHE A 315 16.76 4.39 -8.11
N VAL A 316 15.65 4.89 -7.58
CA VAL A 316 15.46 6.34 -7.38
C VAL A 316 16.62 6.94 -6.59
N ASP A 317 17.13 8.09 -7.06
CA ASP A 317 18.10 8.87 -6.31
C ASP A 317 17.45 9.55 -5.10
N ILE A 318 17.61 8.94 -3.93
CA ILE A 318 17.07 9.42 -2.65
C ILE A 318 17.64 10.77 -2.19
N LYS A 319 18.73 11.25 -2.82
CA LYS A 319 19.35 12.56 -2.55
C LYS A 319 19.00 13.60 -3.62
N GLY A 320 18.21 13.21 -4.62
CA GLY A 320 17.81 14.08 -5.71
C GLY A 320 16.79 15.13 -5.30
N GLU A 321 16.25 15.83 -6.30
CA GLU A 321 15.34 16.94 -6.04
C GLU A 321 13.91 16.48 -5.74
N ASN A 322 13.27 17.04 -4.72
CA ASN A 322 11.85 16.77 -4.48
C ASN A 322 10.98 17.29 -5.63
N GLY A 323 9.81 16.65 -5.84
CA GLY A 323 8.78 17.12 -6.77
C GLY A 323 8.11 16.00 -7.57
N ASP A 324 7.39 16.43 -8.62
CA ASP A 324 6.66 15.53 -9.51
C ASP A 324 7.52 15.13 -10.72
N TYR A 325 7.47 13.85 -11.04
CA TYR A 325 8.27 13.22 -12.08
C TYR A 325 7.38 12.50 -13.10
N PHE A 326 7.71 12.65 -14.38
CA PHE A 326 6.92 12.10 -15.47
C PHE A 326 7.80 11.27 -16.41
N LEU A 327 7.21 10.22 -16.95
CA LEU A 327 7.82 9.27 -17.88
C LEU A 327 6.75 8.54 -18.68
N LYS A 328 7.12 8.01 -19.85
CA LYS A 328 6.34 6.96 -20.51
C LYS A 328 6.83 5.61 -19.97
N ALA A 329 5.91 4.74 -19.61
CA ALA A 329 6.24 3.42 -19.07
C ALA A 329 5.41 2.34 -19.76
N ALA A 330 6.02 1.21 -20.03
CA ALA A 330 5.34 -0.01 -20.49
C ALA A 330 5.99 -1.20 -19.80
N THR A 331 5.21 -2.21 -19.45
CA THR A 331 5.76 -3.53 -19.15
C THR A 331 6.05 -4.18 -20.50
N ARG A 332 7.32 -4.23 -20.90
CA ARG A 332 7.74 -5.05 -22.04
C ARG A 332 7.76 -6.50 -21.56
N ASP A 333 6.92 -7.35 -22.15
CA ASP A 333 7.00 -8.81 -21.97
C ASP A 333 8.26 -9.37 -22.62
#